data_AF-A0A2Z6P789-F1
#
_entry.id   AF-A0A2Z6P789-F1
#
_cell.length_a   1.000
_cell.length_b   1.000
_cell.length_c   1.000
_cell.angle_alpha   90.00
_cell.angle_beta   90.00
_cell.angle_gamma   90.00
#
_symmetry.space_group_name_H-M   'P 1'
#
loop_
_entity.id
_entity.type
_entity.pdbx_description
1 polymer ?
#
loop_
_entity_poly.entity_id
_entity_poly.type
_entity_poly.pdbx_seq_one_letter_code
_entity_poly.pdbx_strand_id
1 'polypeptide(L)'
;MGIPGAFYIENFMLGEFFLVSLILEDIPNYGTINFVCNSWIYNAKKYKTERIFFANKTYLPSETPGPLVYYREKELKTLRGDGEGERKEWERIYDYDFYNDLGDPDKKASLARPVAGGSTTIPYPRRGRTGRKLAKKVDKSAWMTDEEFAREMIAGVNPHIIKRLQEFPPKSKLDSQLYGDNTSTITKENLEPNMEPLAIELSRPHPQADSFGPVSDVYLPASEGVEASIWLLAKAYVVVNDSCYHQLVSHWLNTHAVVEPFIIATNRHLSVVHPIHKLLLPHYHDTMNINALARNVLVNAEGIIESTFLWGANALEMSANVYEDWVFTEQGLPNDLIKRGVAVEDPTSPHGLRLLIEDYPYAADGLEIWAAIKSWVEEYVSVYYKSDADVAQDFELQAFWREVVEVGHGDLKDATWWFKMQTCTELIEACTILIWIASALHAAVNFGQYPYGGYILNRPTKSRRYMPEKGSTESGGATPDLTS
;
A
#
# COMPACT_ATOMS: atom_id res chain seq x y z
N MET A 1 42.75 15.38 19.16
CA MET A 1 41.36 15.36 18.69
C MET A 1 40.85 13.94 18.39
N GLY A 2 41.71 12.96 18.08
CA GLY A 2 41.23 11.62 17.69
C GLY A 2 40.73 11.60 16.24
N ILE A 3 39.94 10.58 15.88
CA ILE A 3 39.32 10.45 14.56
C ILE A 3 37.93 11.11 14.61
N PRO A 4 37.61 12.08 13.72
CA PRO A 4 36.27 12.68 13.66
C PRO A 4 35.17 11.65 13.32
N GLY A 5 34.17 11.53 14.18
CA GLY A 5 33.01 10.62 13.97
C GLY A 5 31.67 11.32 13.72
N ALA A 6 31.57 12.60 14.09
CA ALA A 6 30.41 13.45 13.89
C ALA A 6 30.84 14.93 13.77
N PHE A 7 29.98 15.79 13.23
CA PHE A 7 30.16 17.25 13.25
C PHE A 7 28.83 17.97 13.51
N TYR A 8 28.92 19.18 14.05
CA TYR A 8 27.81 20.14 14.14
C TYR A 8 27.91 21.17 13.02
N ILE A 9 26.76 21.67 12.56
CA ILE A 9 26.68 22.79 11.61
C ILE A 9 25.59 23.79 12.03
N GLU A 10 25.94 25.07 11.94
CA GLU A 10 25.02 26.19 12.17
C GLU A 10 24.95 27.06 10.91
N ASN A 11 23.74 27.37 10.45
CA ASN A 11 23.52 28.29 9.35
C ASN A 11 23.16 29.68 9.89
N PHE A 12 24.02 30.68 9.68
CA PHE A 12 23.76 32.07 10.04
C PHE A 12 23.15 32.91 8.90
N MET A 13 23.00 32.35 7.69
CA MET A 13 22.36 32.99 6.54
C MET A 13 20.84 33.07 6.74
N LEU A 14 20.19 34.03 6.07
CA LEU A 14 18.74 34.21 6.18
C LEU A 14 17.94 33.06 5.54
N GLY A 15 18.44 32.52 4.42
CA GLY A 15 17.85 31.36 3.74
C GLY A 15 18.51 30.04 4.14
N GLU A 16 17.75 28.96 4.03
CA GLU A 16 18.21 27.58 4.11
C GLU A 16 19.08 27.16 2.91
N PHE A 17 19.86 26.09 3.11
CA PHE A 17 20.56 25.39 2.03
C PHE A 17 20.46 23.88 2.22
N PHE A 18 20.57 23.11 1.14
CA PHE A 18 20.60 21.65 1.21
C PHE A 18 22.05 21.15 1.33
N LEU A 19 22.39 20.57 2.48
CA LEU A 19 23.71 19.98 2.72
C LEU A 19 23.75 18.56 2.17
N VAL A 20 24.50 18.34 1.09
CA VAL A 20 24.69 17.02 0.47
C VAL A 20 25.64 16.16 1.30
N SER A 21 26.86 16.64 1.54
CA SER A 21 27.91 15.88 2.23
C SER A 21 29.00 16.77 2.81
N LEU A 22 29.78 16.21 3.74
CA LEU A 22 31.10 16.70 4.13
C LEU A 22 32.13 15.58 3.87
N ILE A 23 33.29 15.94 3.34
CA ILE A 23 34.42 15.02 3.13
C ILE A 23 35.62 15.61 3.87
N LEU A 24 36.25 14.81 4.72
CA LEU A 24 37.53 15.13 5.35
C LEU A 24 38.60 14.24 4.71
N GLU A 25 39.50 14.85 3.94
CA GLU A 25 40.61 14.16 3.29
C GLU A 25 41.84 14.11 4.24
N ASP A 26 42.79 13.22 3.93
CA ASP A 26 44.10 13.11 4.58
C ASP A 26 44.11 13.02 6.13
N ILE A 27 43.11 12.38 6.75
CA ILE A 27 43.13 12.15 8.20
C ILE A 27 44.27 11.16 8.56
N PRO A 28 45.22 11.55 9.43
CA PRO A 28 46.39 10.73 9.73
C PRO A 28 46.03 9.31 10.22
N ASN A 29 46.64 8.31 9.59
CA ASN A 29 46.40 6.88 9.84
C ASN A 29 44.94 6.40 9.61
N TYR A 30 44.16 7.14 8.83
CA TYR A 30 42.76 6.81 8.53
C TYR A 30 42.37 7.04 7.05
N GLY A 31 42.92 8.08 6.41
CA GLY A 31 42.53 8.47 5.05
C GLY A 31 41.28 9.34 5.05
N THR A 32 40.34 9.07 4.14
CA THR A 32 39.15 9.91 3.93
C THR A 32 38.00 9.56 4.88
N ILE A 33 37.33 10.56 5.46
CA ILE A 33 36.08 10.42 6.22
C ILE A 33 34.93 11.07 5.45
N ASN A 34 33.95 10.27 5.06
CA ASN A 34 32.75 10.71 4.37
C ASN A 34 31.58 10.85 5.34
N PHE A 35 30.88 11.98 5.26
CA PHE A 35 29.61 12.24 5.93
C PHE A 35 28.57 12.46 4.84
N VAL A 36 27.57 11.58 4.75
CA VAL A 36 26.44 11.72 3.83
C VAL A 36 25.32 12.40 4.61
N CYS A 37 24.90 13.59 4.17
CA CYS A 37 24.04 14.47 4.96
C CYS A 37 22.63 14.59 4.38
N ASN A 38 22.53 14.83 3.07
CA ASN A 38 21.28 14.97 2.30
C ASN A 38 20.13 15.65 3.08
N SER A 39 20.37 16.83 3.65
CA SER A 39 19.40 17.48 4.54
C SER A 39 19.44 19.00 4.47
N TRP A 40 18.26 19.62 4.54
CA TRP A 40 18.10 21.07 4.64
C TRP A 40 18.62 21.61 5.97
N ILE A 41 19.43 22.67 5.92
CA ILE A 41 19.95 23.41 7.07
C ILE A 41 19.32 24.81 7.09
N TYR A 42 18.29 24.97 7.93
CA TYR A 42 17.65 26.25 8.19
C TYR A 42 18.50 27.15 9.09
N ASN A 43 18.19 28.45 9.13
CA ASN A 43 18.86 29.41 10.02
C ASN A 43 18.88 28.89 11.48
N ALA A 44 20.04 28.98 12.15
CA ALA A 44 20.27 28.40 13.47
C ALA A 44 19.23 28.83 14.53
N LYS A 45 18.67 30.04 14.42
CA LYS A 45 17.61 30.55 15.32
C LYS A 45 16.29 29.79 15.24
N LYS A 46 16.07 28.97 14.20
CA LYS A 46 14.90 28.10 14.04
C LYS A 46 15.01 26.78 14.83
N TYR A 47 16.21 26.38 15.29
CA TYR A 47 16.43 25.10 15.93
C TYR A 47 16.52 25.20 17.46
N LYS A 48 15.91 24.22 18.17
CA LYS A 48 16.05 24.05 19.64
C LYS A 48 17.45 23.51 20.01
N THR A 49 18.14 22.83 19.08
CA THR A 49 19.42 22.14 19.25
C THR A 49 20.26 22.22 17.96
N GLU A 50 21.59 22.22 18.06
CA GLU A 50 22.49 22.29 16.90
C GLU A 50 22.31 21.06 15.98
N ARG A 51 22.44 21.25 14.65
CA ARG A 51 22.31 20.15 13.68
C ARG A 51 23.57 19.28 13.68
N ILE A 52 23.43 18.02 14.06
CA ILE A 52 24.50 17.02 14.06
C ILE A 52 24.42 16.09 12.85
N PHE A 53 25.57 15.68 12.34
CA PHE A 53 25.72 14.66 11.30
C PHE A 53 26.82 13.67 11.66
N PHE A 54 26.62 12.39 11.37
CA PHE A 54 27.56 11.30 11.66
C PHE A 54 28.31 10.87 10.39
N ALA A 55 29.53 10.34 10.56
CA ALA A 55 30.28 9.73 9.47
C ALA A 55 29.53 8.49 8.94
N ASN A 56 29.70 8.15 7.65
CA ASN A 56 29.00 7.02 7.01
C ASN A 56 29.49 5.62 7.44
N LYS A 57 29.95 5.47 8.68
CA LYS A 57 30.10 4.15 9.29
C LYS A 57 28.76 3.65 9.83
N THR A 58 28.65 2.35 10.00
CA THR A 58 27.46 1.65 10.48
C THR A 58 27.81 0.95 11.77
N TYR A 59 26.95 1.02 12.78
CA TYR A 59 27.18 0.44 14.10
C TYR A 59 25.86 -0.06 14.68
N LEU A 60 25.84 -1.29 15.20
CA LEU A 60 24.85 -1.69 16.19
C LEU A 60 24.93 -0.76 17.42
N PRO A 61 23.89 -0.63 18.25
CA PRO A 61 23.97 0.21 19.45
C PRO A 61 25.15 -0.17 20.37
N SER A 62 25.38 -1.47 20.54
CA SER A 62 26.49 -2.08 21.30
C SER A 62 27.89 -1.80 20.71
N GLU A 63 27.99 -1.52 19.42
CA GLU A 63 29.24 -1.23 18.71
C GLU A 63 29.54 0.28 18.59
N THR A 64 28.61 1.13 19.05
CA THR A 64 28.76 2.58 18.95
C THR A 64 30.02 3.04 19.70
N PRO A 65 30.96 3.76 19.05
CA PRO A 65 32.15 4.27 19.73
C PRO A 65 31.74 5.11 20.96
N GLY A 66 32.31 4.82 22.14
CA GLY A 66 31.88 5.42 23.42
C GLY A 66 31.60 6.93 23.41
N PRO A 67 32.47 7.78 22.82
CA PRO A 67 32.22 9.23 22.70
C PRO A 67 31.01 9.64 21.86
N LEU A 68 30.44 8.75 21.04
CA LEU A 68 29.29 9.00 20.18
C LEU A 68 27.96 8.51 20.78
N VAL A 69 27.97 7.66 21.81
CA VAL A 69 26.75 7.07 22.42
C VAL A 69 25.77 8.15 22.87
N TYR A 70 26.25 9.16 23.60
CA TYR A 70 25.41 10.29 24.04
C TYR A 70 24.77 11.04 22.88
N TYR A 71 25.51 11.26 21.79
CA TYR A 71 25.00 12.00 20.63
C TYR A 71 24.01 11.17 19.81
N ARG A 72 24.21 9.84 19.71
CA ARG A 72 23.27 8.88 19.11
C ARG A 72 21.91 8.96 19.80
N GLU A 73 21.88 8.89 21.13
CA GLU A 73 20.65 9.04 21.91
C GLU A 73 20.02 10.44 21.83
N LYS A 74 20.85 11.50 21.85
CA LYS A 74 20.37 12.90 21.82
C LYS A 74 19.65 13.23 20.50
N GLU A 75 20.15 12.75 19.37
CA GLU A 75 19.47 12.92 18.07
C GLU A 75 18.14 12.14 18.06
N LEU A 76 18.10 10.88 18.51
CA LEU A 76 16.85 10.11 18.58
C LEU A 76 15.78 10.78 19.48
N LYS A 77 16.18 11.31 20.64
CA LYS A 77 15.29 12.13 21.50
C LYS A 77 14.80 13.40 20.79
N THR A 78 15.63 14.01 19.93
CA THR A 78 15.25 15.18 19.14
C THR A 78 14.26 14.84 18.03
N LEU A 79 14.41 13.67 17.38
CA LEU A 79 13.55 13.19 16.31
C LEU A 79 12.16 12.73 16.79
N ARG A 80 12.03 12.27 18.05
CA ARG A 80 10.74 11.94 18.66
C ARG A 80 9.91 13.17 19.03
N GLY A 81 10.56 14.29 19.33
CA GLY A 81 9.88 15.46 19.88
C GLY A 81 9.29 15.21 21.27
N ASP A 82 8.24 15.96 21.60
CA ASP A 82 7.56 16.00 22.89
C ASP A 82 6.06 15.61 22.80
N GLY A 83 5.54 15.34 21.59
CA GLY A 83 4.12 15.02 21.35
C GLY A 83 3.18 16.23 21.36
N GLU A 84 3.69 17.45 21.47
CA GLU A 84 2.87 18.66 21.66
C GLU A 84 3.09 19.71 20.55
N GLY A 85 2.08 20.55 20.34
CA GLY A 85 2.15 21.74 19.48
C GLY A 85 2.08 21.50 17.96
N GLU A 86 1.87 22.58 17.22
CA GLU A 86 1.75 22.60 15.76
C GLU A 86 3.13 22.46 15.09
N ARG A 87 3.28 21.47 14.19
CA ARG A 87 4.54 21.21 13.47
C ARG A 87 4.92 22.37 12.55
N LYS A 88 6.23 22.66 12.46
CA LYS A 88 6.77 23.72 11.57
C LYS A 88 7.65 23.13 10.47
N GLU A 89 7.71 23.83 9.33
CA GLU A 89 8.42 23.44 8.08
C GLU A 89 9.90 23.02 8.28
N TRP A 90 10.54 23.50 9.35
CA TRP A 90 11.94 23.22 9.68
C TRP A 90 12.14 22.18 10.78
N GLU A 91 11.07 21.62 11.35
CA GLU A 91 11.15 20.56 12.36
C GLU A 91 11.40 19.19 11.71
N ARG A 92 12.14 18.33 12.41
CA ARG A 92 12.39 16.92 12.06
C ARG A 92 11.78 16.00 13.11
N ILE A 93 10.59 16.37 13.60
CA ILE A 93 9.85 15.60 14.61
C ILE A 93 8.94 14.62 13.87
N TYR A 94 9.13 13.33 14.14
CA TYR A 94 8.33 12.24 13.62
C TYR A 94 7.44 11.72 14.75
N ASP A 95 6.12 11.75 14.54
CA ASP A 95 5.14 11.30 15.52
C ASP A 95 3.88 10.77 14.80
N TYR A 96 2.99 10.14 15.55
CA TYR A 96 1.74 9.56 15.04
C TYR A 96 0.55 10.47 15.34
N ASP A 97 -0.44 10.46 14.45
CA ASP A 97 -1.78 11.02 14.70
C ASP A 97 -2.82 10.19 13.93
N PHE A 98 -4.09 10.35 14.26
CA PHE A 98 -5.20 9.72 13.56
C PHE A 98 -5.53 10.47 12.25
N TYR A 99 -6.36 9.87 11.38
CA TYR A 99 -6.87 10.54 10.17
C TYR A 99 -7.97 11.56 10.52
N ASN A 100 -7.54 12.63 11.20
CA ASN A 100 -8.38 13.67 11.78
C ASN A 100 -8.43 14.97 10.93
N ASP A 101 -8.20 14.87 9.60
CA ASP A 101 -7.89 15.97 8.67
C ASP A 101 -8.62 16.01 7.27
N LEU A 102 -9.90 15.60 7.11
CA LEU A 102 -10.55 15.34 5.80
C LEU A 102 -11.85 16.13 5.38
N GLY A 103 -12.79 16.46 6.28
CA GLY A 103 -14.08 17.18 6.10
C GLY A 103 -14.73 17.83 7.37
N ASP A 104 -15.21 19.08 7.25
CA ASP A 104 -15.23 20.19 8.25
C ASP A 104 -16.60 20.55 8.89
N PRO A 105 -16.76 20.42 10.23
CA PRO A 105 -18.03 20.70 10.92
C PRO A 105 -18.34 22.19 11.15
N ASP A 106 -17.34 23.08 11.25
CA ASP A 106 -17.54 24.47 11.70
C ASP A 106 -18.25 25.34 10.66
N LYS A 107 -18.28 24.89 9.41
CA LYS A 107 -18.89 25.65 8.30
C LYS A 107 -20.30 25.23 7.91
N LYS A 108 -20.71 23.99 8.24
CA LYS A 108 -22.07 23.46 8.08
C LYS A 108 -22.19 22.11 8.80
N ALA A 109 -23.27 21.89 9.55
CA ALA A 109 -23.50 20.61 10.24
C ALA A 109 -23.55 19.38 9.30
N SER A 110 -23.89 19.53 8.01
CA SER A 110 -23.86 18.45 7.01
C SER A 110 -22.46 18.14 6.46
N LEU A 111 -21.47 19.00 6.74
CA LEU A 111 -20.06 18.82 6.42
C LEU A 111 -19.29 18.20 7.59
N ALA A 112 -19.93 18.03 8.75
CA ALA A 112 -19.43 17.12 9.78
C ALA A 112 -19.23 15.74 9.15
N ARG A 113 -17.97 15.37 8.93
CA ARG A 113 -17.51 14.00 9.05
C ARG A 113 -17.16 13.78 10.53
N PRO A 114 -17.17 12.54 11.05
CA PRO A 114 -16.46 12.26 12.29
C PRO A 114 -15.02 12.78 12.12
N VAL A 115 -14.65 13.76 12.96
CA VAL A 115 -13.35 14.44 13.10
C VAL A 115 -12.43 14.38 11.88
N ALA A 116 -12.44 15.45 11.07
CA ALA A 116 -11.59 15.53 9.89
C ALA A 116 -11.33 17.01 9.40
N GLY A 117 -10.42 17.84 9.93
CA GLY A 117 -10.36 19.30 9.59
C GLY A 117 -9.89 19.68 8.15
N GLY A 118 -10.31 20.77 7.48
CA GLY A 118 -11.07 21.97 7.92
C GLY A 118 -11.34 23.04 6.81
N SER A 119 -12.30 22.77 5.91
CA SER A 119 -12.80 23.48 4.69
C SER A 119 -13.17 25.00 4.75
N THR A 120 -13.91 25.65 3.82
CA THR A 120 -14.20 25.45 2.38
C THR A 120 -14.08 26.83 1.66
N THR A 121 -13.21 27.75 2.09
CA THR A 121 -12.90 28.98 1.30
C THR A 121 -11.81 28.72 0.24
N ILE A 122 -11.39 27.45 0.13
CA ILE A 122 -10.39 26.83 -0.74
C ILE A 122 -10.03 27.65 -1.98
N PRO A 123 -8.75 28.03 -2.06
CA PRO A 123 -8.04 27.98 -3.32
C PRO A 123 -6.75 27.15 -3.16
N TYR A 124 -6.62 26.07 -3.94
CA TYR A 124 -5.30 25.56 -4.31
C TYR A 124 -5.23 25.17 -5.81
N PRO A 125 -4.10 25.39 -6.53
CA PRO A 125 -4.07 25.31 -7.99
C PRO A 125 -3.28 24.09 -8.56
N ARG A 126 -3.62 23.79 -9.83
CA ARG A 126 -2.97 22.99 -10.89
C ARG A 126 -1.73 22.12 -10.62
N ARG A 127 -1.76 20.91 -11.20
CA ARG A 127 -0.62 19.98 -11.41
C ARG A 127 -0.13 19.91 -12.87
N GLY A 128 1.04 19.32 -13.09
CA GLY A 128 1.72 19.23 -14.40
C GLY A 128 1.11 18.32 -15.47
N ARG A 129 1.44 18.62 -16.75
CA ARG A 129 1.01 17.91 -17.98
C ARG A 129 2.00 16.80 -18.34
N THR A 130 1.55 15.54 -18.39
CA THR A 130 2.45 14.37 -18.50
C THR A 130 2.72 13.86 -19.92
N GLY A 131 1.90 14.19 -20.93
CA GLY A 131 2.24 14.10 -22.36
C GLY A 131 2.65 12.72 -22.94
N ARG A 132 2.46 11.62 -22.22
CA ARG A 132 2.89 10.27 -22.65
C ARG A 132 2.09 9.78 -23.86
N LYS A 133 2.76 9.12 -24.80
CA LYS A 133 2.11 8.43 -25.94
C LYS A 133 1.51 7.10 -25.50
N LEU A 134 0.40 6.71 -26.12
CA LEU A 134 -0.19 5.38 -25.98
C LEU A 134 0.79 4.27 -26.41
N ALA A 135 0.64 3.08 -25.83
CA ALA A 135 1.32 1.87 -26.31
C ALA A 135 0.95 1.57 -27.78
N LYS A 136 1.83 0.84 -28.49
CA LYS A 136 1.69 0.55 -29.93
C LYS A 136 0.39 -0.19 -30.23
N LYS A 137 -0.34 0.28 -31.27
CA LYS A 137 -1.44 -0.42 -31.98
C LYS A 137 -2.14 -1.53 -31.17
N VAL A 138 -2.79 -1.13 -30.08
CA VAL A 138 -3.73 -1.98 -29.36
C VAL A 138 -5.01 -2.11 -30.20
N ASP A 139 -5.59 -3.30 -30.24
CA ASP A 139 -6.95 -3.48 -30.75
C ASP A 139 -7.92 -2.69 -29.83
N LYS A 140 -8.64 -1.73 -30.41
CA LYS A 140 -9.54 -0.84 -29.67
C LYS A 140 -10.74 -1.57 -29.04
N SER A 141 -10.97 -2.82 -29.42
CA SER A 141 -12.05 -3.69 -28.95
C SER A 141 -11.57 -4.81 -28.02
N ALA A 142 -10.26 -5.08 -27.91
CA ALA A 142 -9.76 -6.24 -27.15
C ALA A 142 -10.15 -6.20 -25.65
N TRP A 143 -10.27 -5.02 -25.05
CA TRP A 143 -10.78 -4.86 -23.68
C TRP A 143 -12.21 -5.43 -23.46
N MET A 144 -12.98 -5.62 -24.52
CA MET A 144 -14.34 -6.18 -24.46
C MET A 144 -14.36 -7.71 -24.40
N THR A 145 -13.24 -8.38 -24.66
CA THR A 145 -13.20 -9.86 -24.72
C THR A 145 -13.27 -10.46 -23.32
N ASP A 146 -13.59 -11.75 -23.21
CA ASP A 146 -13.62 -12.45 -21.92
C ASP A 146 -12.19 -12.84 -21.51
N GLU A 147 -11.34 -13.11 -22.50
CA GLU A 147 -9.92 -13.40 -22.39
C GLU A 147 -9.15 -12.23 -21.76
N GLU A 148 -9.34 -10.98 -22.21
CA GLU A 148 -8.64 -9.82 -21.62
C GLU A 148 -9.17 -9.51 -20.22
N PHE A 149 -10.49 -9.63 -20.01
CA PHE A 149 -11.12 -9.47 -18.69
C PHE A 149 -10.57 -10.46 -17.65
N ALA A 150 -10.39 -11.74 -18.03
CA ALA A 150 -9.77 -12.75 -17.17
C ALA A 150 -8.26 -12.54 -17.02
N ARG A 151 -7.55 -12.21 -18.11
CA ARG A 151 -6.09 -11.97 -18.10
C ARG A 151 -5.71 -10.79 -17.20
N GLU A 152 -6.52 -9.74 -17.13
CA GLU A 152 -6.28 -8.63 -16.21
C GLU A 152 -6.31 -9.03 -14.72
N MET A 153 -6.99 -10.13 -14.35
CA MET A 153 -6.99 -10.63 -12.96
C MET A 153 -5.65 -11.22 -12.51
N ILE A 154 -4.76 -11.56 -13.45
CA ILE A 154 -3.43 -12.16 -13.19
C ILE A 154 -2.25 -11.32 -13.71
N ALA A 155 -2.51 -10.37 -14.60
CA ALA A 155 -1.49 -9.53 -15.25
C ALA A 155 -1.97 -8.09 -15.56
N GLY A 156 -3.10 -7.67 -15.00
CA GLY A 156 -3.67 -6.33 -15.12
C GLY A 156 -3.17 -5.37 -14.03
N VAL A 157 -3.99 -4.37 -13.69
CA VAL A 157 -3.66 -3.37 -12.66
C VAL A 157 -3.87 -3.86 -11.22
N ASN A 158 -4.68 -4.91 -11.01
CA ASN A 158 -4.98 -5.47 -9.69
C ASN A 158 -4.73 -7.00 -9.63
N PRO A 159 -3.51 -7.48 -9.96
CA PRO A 159 -3.28 -8.87 -10.33
C PRO A 159 -3.19 -9.85 -9.15
N HIS A 160 -3.53 -9.44 -7.92
CA HIS A 160 -3.29 -10.21 -6.70
C HIS A 160 -4.55 -10.49 -5.86
N ILE A 161 -5.76 -10.32 -6.43
CA ILE A 161 -7.03 -10.57 -5.71
C ILE A 161 -7.63 -11.94 -6.01
N ILE A 162 -7.39 -12.50 -7.20
CA ILE A 162 -7.93 -13.80 -7.62
C ILE A 162 -7.58 -14.92 -6.62
N LYS A 163 -8.55 -15.77 -6.30
CA LYS A 163 -8.40 -16.91 -5.39
C LYS A 163 -8.90 -18.18 -6.04
N ARG A 164 -8.30 -19.31 -5.69
CA ARG A 164 -8.82 -20.63 -6.08
C ARG A 164 -10.09 -20.94 -5.29
N LEU A 165 -11.18 -21.22 -6.00
CA LEU A 165 -12.39 -21.74 -5.40
C LEU A 165 -12.15 -23.19 -4.91
N GLN A 166 -12.40 -23.44 -3.62
CA GLN A 166 -12.16 -24.75 -2.99
C GLN A 166 -13.43 -25.61 -2.84
N GLU A 167 -14.60 -24.97 -2.80
CA GLU A 167 -15.91 -25.63 -2.70
C GLU A 167 -16.93 -24.97 -3.62
N PHE A 168 -17.97 -25.72 -4.03
CA PHE A 168 -18.99 -25.23 -4.95
C PHE A 168 -20.40 -25.66 -4.48
N PRO A 169 -21.41 -24.76 -4.51
CA PRO A 169 -21.33 -23.34 -4.90
C PRO A 169 -20.48 -22.52 -3.91
N PRO A 170 -19.98 -21.32 -4.30
CA PRO A 170 -19.28 -20.42 -3.39
C PRO A 170 -20.15 -20.08 -2.17
N LYS A 171 -19.53 -20.08 -0.97
CA LYS A 171 -20.22 -19.74 0.28
C LYS A 171 -19.81 -18.37 0.79
N SER A 172 -20.82 -17.60 1.22
CA SER A 172 -20.62 -16.39 2.01
C SER A 172 -20.16 -16.74 3.43
N LYS A 173 -19.42 -15.81 4.05
CA LYS A 173 -19.11 -15.83 5.50
C LYS A 173 -19.96 -14.84 6.30
N LEU A 174 -20.80 -14.03 5.65
CA LEU A 174 -21.68 -13.07 6.31
C LEU A 174 -22.74 -13.79 7.13
N ASP A 175 -23.08 -13.25 8.31
CA ASP A 175 -24.05 -13.85 9.21
C ASP A 175 -25.44 -13.95 8.56
N SER A 176 -25.92 -15.18 8.37
CA SER A 176 -27.23 -15.44 7.77
C SER A 176 -28.42 -15.03 8.64
N GLN A 177 -28.21 -14.72 9.92
CA GLN A 177 -29.24 -14.11 10.77
C GLN A 177 -29.43 -12.62 10.47
N LEU A 178 -28.37 -11.93 10.03
CA LEU A 178 -28.40 -10.51 9.68
C LEU A 178 -28.70 -10.29 8.19
N TYR A 179 -28.17 -11.15 7.32
CA TYR A 179 -28.20 -11.00 5.86
C TYR A 179 -29.02 -12.06 5.12
N GLY A 180 -29.80 -12.87 5.84
CA GLY A 180 -30.62 -13.96 5.29
C GLY A 180 -29.81 -15.09 4.65
N ASP A 181 -30.46 -15.92 3.81
CA ASP A 181 -29.75 -16.91 3.01
C ASP A 181 -28.94 -16.20 1.92
N ASN A 182 -27.62 -16.28 2.07
CA ASN A 182 -26.62 -15.64 1.21
C ASN A 182 -25.73 -16.68 0.50
N THR A 183 -26.28 -17.89 0.31
CA THR A 183 -25.69 -18.94 -0.54
C THR A 183 -25.66 -18.46 -2.00
N SER A 184 -24.53 -18.66 -2.71
CA SER A 184 -24.43 -18.33 -4.12
C SER A 184 -25.47 -19.08 -4.96
N THR A 185 -26.11 -18.36 -5.89
CA THR A 185 -27.16 -18.89 -6.77
C THR A 185 -26.60 -19.54 -8.04
N ILE A 186 -25.27 -19.54 -8.25
CA ILE A 186 -24.61 -20.19 -9.38
C ILE A 186 -24.68 -21.72 -9.21
N THR A 187 -25.29 -22.42 -10.17
CA THR A 187 -25.38 -23.88 -10.21
C THR A 187 -24.31 -24.49 -11.11
N LYS A 188 -24.15 -25.84 -11.09
CA LYS A 188 -23.17 -26.51 -11.97
C LYS A 188 -23.60 -26.43 -13.43
N GLU A 189 -24.91 -26.52 -13.67
CA GLU A 189 -25.57 -26.39 -14.97
C GLU A 189 -25.40 -24.97 -15.57
N ASN A 190 -25.01 -23.96 -14.77
CA ASN A 190 -24.59 -22.66 -15.29
C ASN A 190 -23.18 -22.66 -15.88
N LEU A 191 -22.30 -23.56 -15.45
CA LEU A 191 -20.88 -23.63 -15.84
C LEU A 191 -20.60 -24.67 -16.93
N GLU A 192 -21.44 -25.70 -17.03
CA GLU A 192 -21.36 -26.77 -18.04
C GLU A 192 -21.57 -26.34 -19.52
N PRO A 193 -22.42 -25.33 -19.87
CA PRO A 193 -22.78 -25.08 -21.28
C PRO A 193 -21.69 -24.51 -22.19
N ASN A 194 -20.68 -23.83 -21.64
CA ASN A 194 -19.89 -22.84 -22.39
C ASN A 194 -18.45 -23.26 -22.75
N MET A 195 -18.03 -24.51 -22.48
CA MET A 195 -16.66 -25.03 -22.66
C MET A 195 -15.56 -24.34 -21.83
N GLU A 196 -15.78 -23.10 -21.39
CA GLU A 196 -15.04 -22.41 -20.32
C GLU A 196 -16.04 -22.05 -19.20
N PRO A 197 -15.82 -22.50 -17.95
CA PRO A 197 -16.79 -22.33 -16.86
C PRO A 197 -16.71 -20.92 -16.23
N LEU A 198 -17.24 -19.92 -16.95
CA LEU A 198 -17.30 -18.53 -16.52
C LEU A 198 -18.75 -18.08 -16.25
N ALA A 199 -18.97 -17.45 -15.10
CA ALA A 199 -20.24 -16.84 -14.70
C ALA A 199 -19.99 -15.62 -13.79
N ILE A 200 -20.93 -14.66 -13.78
CA ILE A 200 -20.95 -13.52 -12.85
C ILE A 200 -22.27 -13.53 -12.10
N GLU A 201 -22.23 -13.58 -10.78
CA GLU A 201 -23.39 -13.33 -9.91
C GLU A 201 -23.37 -11.86 -9.45
N LEU A 202 -24.48 -11.14 -9.64
CA LEU A 202 -24.65 -9.79 -9.10
C LEU A 202 -25.69 -9.84 -7.98
N SER A 203 -25.21 -9.87 -6.74
CA SER A 203 -26.03 -9.82 -5.52
C SER A 203 -26.25 -8.37 -5.07
N ARG A 204 -27.48 -8.04 -4.69
CA ARG A 204 -27.86 -6.74 -4.08
C ARG A 204 -28.70 -6.95 -2.81
N PRO A 205 -28.67 -6.01 -1.84
CA PRO A 205 -29.56 -6.05 -0.67
C PRO A 205 -31.03 -6.22 -1.06
N HIS A 206 -31.81 -6.93 -0.22
CA HIS A 206 -33.23 -7.11 -0.47
C HIS A 206 -33.97 -5.75 -0.38
N PRO A 207 -34.97 -5.47 -1.25
CA PRO A 207 -35.73 -4.22 -1.18
C PRO A 207 -36.53 -3.98 0.11
N GLN A 208 -36.63 -4.98 1.00
CA GLN A 208 -37.38 -4.88 2.27
C GLN A 208 -36.45 -4.66 3.48
N ALA A 209 -35.48 -5.56 3.69
CA ALA A 209 -34.44 -5.50 4.71
C ALA A 209 -33.39 -6.58 4.44
N ASP A 210 -32.15 -6.39 4.89
CA ASP A 210 -31.02 -7.30 4.65
C ASP A 210 -31.29 -8.75 5.11
N SER A 211 -32.05 -8.92 6.19
CA SER A 211 -32.39 -10.24 6.78
C SER A 211 -33.23 -11.16 5.88
N PHE A 212 -33.67 -10.68 4.72
CA PHE A 212 -34.40 -11.49 3.72
C PHE A 212 -33.51 -12.23 2.72
N GLY A 213 -32.19 -12.01 2.73
CA GLY A 213 -31.27 -12.55 1.72
C GLY A 213 -31.06 -11.59 0.55
N PRO A 214 -29.88 -11.56 -0.08
CA PRO A 214 -29.67 -10.76 -1.28
C PRO A 214 -30.59 -11.20 -2.42
N VAL A 215 -31.00 -10.25 -3.26
CA VAL A 215 -31.52 -10.57 -4.59
C VAL A 215 -30.31 -10.75 -5.51
N SER A 216 -30.03 -11.99 -5.90
CA SER A 216 -28.97 -12.34 -6.86
C SER A 216 -29.54 -12.61 -8.25
N ASP A 217 -28.83 -12.15 -9.27
CA ASP A 217 -29.02 -12.56 -10.67
C ASP A 217 -27.70 -13.14 -11.21
N VAL A 218 -27.75 -14.28 -11.89
CA VAL A 218 -26.58 -14.93 -12.54
C VAL A 218 -26.54 -14.60 -14.03
N TYR A 219 -25.39 -14.13 -14.49
CA TYR A 219 -25.09 -13.74 -15.85
C TYR A 219 -24.02 -14.64 -16.44
N LEU A 220 -24.23 -15.10 -17.67
CA LEU A 220 -23.34 -16.02 -18.40
C LEU A 220 -22.80 -15.33 -19.66
N PRO A 221 -21.61 -15.76 -20.16
CA PRO A 221 -21.06 -15.32 -21.43
C PRO A 221 -22.07 -15.39 -22.59
N ALA A 222 -22.12 -14.32 -23.36
CA ALA A 222 -22.89 -14.21 -24.59
C ALA A 222 -22.17 -13.29 -25.59
N SER A 223 -22.14 -13.68 -26.86
CA SER A 223 -21.45 -12.97 -27.96
C SER A 223 -22.40 -12.24 -28.91
N GLU A 224 -23.70 -12.55 -28.87
CA GLU A 224 -24.73 -11.96 -29.75
C GLU A 224 -25.92 -11.40 -28.95
N GLY A 225 -26.75 -10.60 -29.61
CA GLY A 225 -28.04 -10.15 -29.07
C GLY A 225 -27.97 -9.10 -27.96
N VAL A 226 -29.06 -9.00 -27.20
CA VAL A 226 -29.12 -8.15 -26.00
C VAL A 226 -28.36 -8.79 -24.84
N GLU A 227 -28.28 -10.12 -24.85
CA GLU A 227 -27.55 -10.97 -23.93
C GLU A 227 -26.06 -10.60 -23.88
N ALA A 228 -25.40 -10.38 -25.02
CA ALA A 228 -24.01 -9.90 -25.05
C ALA A 228 -23.82 -8.51 -24.42
N SER A 229 -24.80 -7.62 -24.57
CA SER A 229 -24.77 -6.30 -23.92
C SER A 229 -24.99 -6.41 -22.41
N ILE A 230 -25.87 -7.32 -21.97
CA ILE A 230 -26.08 -7.65 -20.56
C ILE A 230 -24.80 -8.25 -19.95
N TRP A 231 -24.13 -9.17 -20.66
CA TRP A 231 -22.86 -9.77 -20.25
C TRP A 231 -21.75 -8.72 -20.11
N LEU A 232 -21.59 -7.83 -21.09
CA LEU A 232 -20.64 -6.72 -21.02
C LEU A 232 -20.92 -5.78 -19.82
N LEU A 233 -22.20 -5.51 -19.52
CA LEU A 233 -22.57 -4.77 -18.32
C LEU A 233 -22.23 -5.54 -17.03
N ALA A 234 -22.43 -6.86 -16.98
CA ALA A 234 -22.07 -7.69 -15.83
C ALA A 234 -20.56 -7.63 -15.55
N LYS A 235 -19.72 -7.75 -16.59
CA LYS A 235 -18.26 -7.51 -16.48
C LYS A 235 -17.96 -6.11 -15.97
N ALA A 236 -18.63 -5.07 -16.49
CA ALA A 236 -18.44 -3.70 -16.03
C ALA A 236 -18.76 -3.51 -14.52
N TYR A 237 -19.79 -4.17 -13.97
CA TYR A 237 -20.05 -4.15 -12.52
C TYR A 237 -18.91 -4.81 -11.73
N VAL A 238 -18.37 -5.93 -12.19
CA VAL A 238 -17.20 -6.58 -11.56
C VAL A 238 -16.00 -5.64 -11.58
N VAL A 239 -15.71 -5.00 -12.72
CA VAL A 239 -14.55 -4.07 -12.80
C VAL A 239 -14.76 -2.79 -11.99
N VAL A 240 -16.00 -2.31 -11.75
CA VAL A 240 -16.25 -1.22 -10.79
C VAL A 240 -15.90 -1.64 -9.37
N ASN A 241 -16.27 -2.85 -8.96
CA ASN A 241 -15.91 -3.39 -7.65
C ASN A 241 -14.38 -3.54 -7.54
N ASP A 242 -13.75 -4.16 -8.54
CA ASP A 242 -12.30 -4.34 -8.59
C ASP A 242 -11.54 -3.00 -8.64
N SER A 243 -12.07 -1.96 -9.30
CA SER A 243 -11.43 -0.64 -9.34
C SER A 243 -11.49 0.09 -8.00
N CYS A 244 -12.59 -0.03 -7.24
CA CYS A 244 -12.64 0.49 -5.87
C CYS A 244 -11.71 -0.27 -4.93
N TYR A 245 -11.73 -1.61 -4.99
CA TYR A 245 -10.88 -2.46 -4.14
C TYR A 245 -9.40 -2.26 -4.48
N HIS A 246 -9.04 -2.23 -5.76
CA HIS A 246 -7.70 -1.90 -6.25
C HIS A 246 -7.21 -0.59 -5.65
N GLN A 247 -7.95 0.50 -5.86
CA GLN A 247 -7.42 1.82 -5.54
C GLN A 247 -7.32 2.05 -4.03
N LEU A 248 -8.25 1.49 -3.25
CA LEU A 248 -8.36 1.80 -1.81
C LEU A 248 -7.80 0.72 -0.90
N VAL A 249 -7.82 -0.55 -1.31
CA VAL A 249 -7.22 -1.66 -0.56
C VAL A 249 -5.86 -2.02 -1.14
N SER A 250 -5.80 -2.52 -2.38
CA SER A 250 -4.55 -3.04 -2.98
C SER A 250 -3.45 -1.98 -3.07
N HIS A 251 -3.83 -0.75 -3.42
CA HIS A 251 -2.93 0.38 -3.62
C HIS A 251 -2.84 1.25 -2.37
N TRP A 252 -3.92 1.95 -1.97
CA TRP A 252 -3.86 2.86 -0.83
C TRP A 252 -3.55 2.16 0.50
N LEU A 253 -4.39 1.22 0.96
CA LEU A 253 -4.17 0.57 2.25
C LEU A 253 -2.85 -0.21 2.26
N ASN A 254 -2.75 -1.23 1.41
CA ASN A 254 -1.71 -2.26 1.49
C ASN A 254 -0.31 -1.80 1.05
N THR A 255 -0.15 -0.53 0.63
CA THR A 255 1.18 0.03 0.31
C THR A 255 1.40 1.43 0.87
N HIS A 256 0.48 2.38 0.67
CA HIS A 256 0.66 3.75 1.15
C HIS A 256 0.45 3.84 2.66
N ALA A 257 -0.72 3.43 3.15
CA ALA A 257 -1.11 3.61 4.55
C ALA A 257 -0.33 2.68 5.49
N VAL A 258 -0.17 1.40 5.16
CA VAL A 258 0.53 0.45 6.04
C VAL A 258 2.05 0.66 6.12
N VAL A 259 2.68 1.39 5.19
CA VAL A 259 4.13 1.65 5.25
C VAL A 259 4.46 2.88 6.12
N GLU A 260 3.61 3.90 6.16
CA GLU A 260 3.84 5.16 6.90
C GLU A 260 4.22 4.94 8.40
N PRO A 261 3.57 4.03 9.15
CA PRO A 261 3.98 3.66 10.52
C PRO A 261 5.43 3.18 10.65
N PHE A 262 5.91 2.35 9.73
CA PHE A 262 7.30 1.86 9.76
C PHE A 262 8.31 3.00 9.51
N ILE A 263 7.96 3.99 8.69
CA ILE A 263 8.81 5.17 8.43
C ILE A 263 8.96 6.00 9.71
N ILE A 264 7.83 6.27 10.39
CA ILE A 264 7.79 7.03 11.64
C ILE A 264 8.61 6.32 12.71
N ALA A 265 8.34 5.04 12.97
CA ALA A 265 9.08 4.23 13.94
C ALA A 265 10.59 4.16 13.63
N THR A 266 10.97 4.00 12.35
CA THR A 266 12.39 3.93 11.94
C THR A 266 13.12 5.21 12.30
N ASN A 267 12.55 6.38 12.01
CA ASN A 267 13.18 7.67 12.30
C ASN A 267 13.20 8.00 13.81
N ARG A 268 12.25 7.45 14.59
CA ARG A 268 12.17 7.63 16.04
C ARG A 268 13.09 6.71 16.84
N HIS A 269 13.35 5.49 16.37
CA HIS A 269 14.03 4.46 17.17
C HIS A 269 15.35 3.95 16.60
N LEU A 270 15.55 3.95 15.28
CA LEU A 270 16.79 3.49 14.67
C LEU A 270 17.66 4.68 14.29
N SER A 271 18.85 4.78 14.87
CA SER A 271 19.79 5.87 14.53
C SER A 271 20.19 5.83 13.05
N VAL A 272 20.56 6.98 12.46
CA VAL A 272 21.07 7.07 11.07
C VAL A 272 22.33 6.23 10.81
N VAL A 273 23.01 5.77 11.86
CA VAL A 273 24.16 4.83 11.77
C VAL A 273 23.77 3.36 12.02
N HIS A 274 22.51 3.07 12.37
CA HIS A 274 22.01 1.72 12.59
C HIS A 274 21.92 0.94 11.26
N PRO A 275 22.32 -0.34 11.18
CA PRO A 275 22.27 -1.11 9.93
C PRO A 275 20.86 -1.17 9.33
N ILE A 276 19.86 -1.52 10.15
CA ILE A 276 18.46 -1.60 9.68
C ILE A 276 17.88 -0.23 9.25
N HIS A 277 18.31 0.89 9.84
CA HIS A 277 17.94 2.23 9.33
C HIS A 277 18.48 2.41 7.90
N LYS A 278 19.76 2.09 7.66
CA LYS A 278 20.38 2.22 6.34
C LYS A 278 19.82 1.26 5.31
N LEU A 279 19.39 0.06 5.73
CA LEU A 279 18.71 -0.91 4.86
C LEU A 279 17.35 -0.40 4.40
N LEU A 280 16.54 0.14 5.32
CA LEU A 280 15.13 0.47 5.04
C LEU A 280 14.93 1.89 4.48
N LEU A 281 15.75 2.87 4.87
CA LEU A 281 15.60 4.29 4.48
C LEU A 281 15.42 4.53 2.96
N PRO A 282 16.14 3.85 2.03
CA PRO A 282 15.94 4.05 0.60
C PRO A 282 14.53 3.71 0.11
N HIS A 283 13.83 2.80 0.80
CA HIS A 283 12.49 2.33 0.46
C HIS A 283 11.37 3.22 0.99
N TYR A 284 11.72 4.25 1.78
CA TYR A 284 10.77 5.22 2.34
C TYR A 284 10.72 6.55 1.57
N HIS A 285 11.48 6.66 0.47
CA HIS A 285 11.63 7.91 -0.27
C HIS A 285 10.28 8.44 -0.77
N ASP A 286 9.99 9.71 -0.48
CA ASP A 286 8.73 10.41 -0.76
C ASP A 286 7.43 9.83 -0.16
N THR A 287 7.40 8.65 0.46
CA THR A 287 6.15 8.01 0.93
C THR A 287 5.34 8.89 1.87
N MET A 288 5.95 9.48 2.92
CA MET A 288 5.22 10.40 3.82
C MET A 288 4.75 11.68 3.10
N ASN A 289 5.51 12.17 2.12
CA ASN A 289 5.19 13.38 1.36
C ASN A 289 3.99 13.12 0.42
N ILE A 290 3.99 12.00 -0.31
CA ILE A 290 2.85 11.64 -1.17
C ILE A 290 1.62 11.25 -0.35
N ASN A 291 1.77 10.64 0.82
CA ASN A 291 0.65 10.34 1.73
C ASN A 291 0.04 11.62 2.30
N ALA A 292 0.85 12.58 2.76
CA ALA A 292 0.36 13.88 3.20
C ALA A 292 -0.37 14.62 2.06
N LEU A 293 0.17 14.61 0.84
CA LEU A 293 -0.54 15.17 -0.33
C LEU A 293 -1.84 14.40 -0.64
N ALA A 294 -1.85 13.08 -0.53
CA ALA A 294 -3.03 12.26 -0.75
C ALA A 294 -4.13 12.55 0.29
N ARG A 295 -3.78 12.69 1.58
CA ARG A 295 -4.70 13.16 2.64
C ARG A 295 -5.31 14.52 2.29
N ASN A 296 -4.53 15.42 1.69
CA ASN A 296 -4.99 16.78 1.36
C ASN A 296 -5.83 16.90 0.06
N VAL A 297 -5.64 16.05 -0.96
CA VAL A 297 -6.31 16.23 -2.28
C VAL A 297 -6.91 14.98 -2.94
N LEU A 298 -6.59 13.78 -2.43
CA LEU A 298 -6.98 12.51 -3.05
C LEU A 298 -8.08 11.80 -2.26
N VAL A 299 -7.84 11.55 -0.97
CA VAL A 299 -8.72 10.76 -0.08
C VAL A 299 -9.51 11.60 0.93
N ASN A 300 -9.37 12.92 0.90
CA ASN A 300 -10.19 13.85 1.68
C ASN A 300 -11.68 13.83 1.27
N ALA A 301 -12.54 14.40 2.12
CA ALA A 301 -13.95 14.60 1.80
C ALA A 301 -14.10 15.49 0.55
N GLU A 302 -14.98 15.10 -0.36
CA GLU A 302 -15.15 15.69 -1.70
C GLU A 302 -13.88 15.65 -2.58
N GLY A 303 -12.86 14.90 -2.17
CA GLY A 303 -11.60 14.69 -2.90
C GLY A 303 -11.76 13.88 -4.18
N ILE A 304 -10.64 13.62 -4.85
CA ILE A 304 -10.63 12.91 -6.14
C ILE A 304 -11.25 11.51 -6.02
N ILE A 305 -10.98 10.77 -4.94
CA ILE A 305 -11.56 9.43 -4.74
C ILE A 305 -13.08 9.50 -4.57
N GLU A 306 -13.60 10.26 -3.60
CA GLU A 306 -15.04 10.29 -3.31
C GLU A 306 -15.86 10.75 -4.53
N SER A 307 -15.34 11.75 -5.26
CA SER A 307 -16.02 12.28 -6.44
C SER A 307 -16.02 11.29 -7.61
N THR A 308 -14.95 10.50 -7.82
CA THR A 308 -14.78 9.67 -9.03
C THR A 308 -15.02 8.17 -8.87
N PHE A 309 -14.95 7.60 -7.66
CA PHE A 309 -15.16 6.16 -7.41
C PHE A 309 -16.57 5.85 -6.87
N LEU A 310 -17.00 4.59 -6.92
CA LEU A 310 -18.33 4.16 -6.48
C LEU A 310 -18.55 4.36 -4.97
N TRP A 311 -17.59 3.98 -4.12
CA TRP A 311 -17.76 4.01 -2.66
C TRP A 311 -17.96 5.42 -2.09
N GLY A 312 -17.62 6.47 -2.84
CA GLY A 312 -17.95 7.85 -2.47
C GLY A 312 -17.38 8.25 -1.12
N ALA A 313 -18.21 8.85 -0.26
CA ALA A 313 -17.83 9.24 1.10
C ALA A 313 -17.47 8.06 2.03
N ASN A 314 -17.84 6.83 1.67
CA ASN A 314 -17.55 5.63 2.44
C ASN A 314 -16.21 5.00 2.00
N ALA A 315 -15.47 5.65 1.09
CA ALA A 315 -14.22 5.14 0.51
C ALA A 315 -13.18 4.69 1.55
N LEU A 316 -12.85 5.57 2.50
CA LEU A 316 -11.87 5.26 3.55
C LEU A 316 -12.45 4.34 4.64
N GLU A 317 -13.74 4.43 4.94
CA GLU A 317 -14.42 3.52 5.87
C GLU A 317 -14.36 2.07 5.38
N MET A 318 -14.67 1.84 4.10
CA MET A 318 -14.52 0.52 3.45
C MET A 318 -13.07 0.01 3.51
N SER A 319 -12.09 0.91 3.36
CA SER A 319 -10.67 0.56 3.51
C SER A 319 -10.31 0.20 4.96
N ALA A 320 -10.86 0.89 5.94
CA ALA A 320 -10.63 0.61 7.36
C ALA A 320 -11.26 -0.73 7.78
N ASN A 321 -12.47 -1.03 7.31
CA ASN A 321 -13.13 -2.32 7.57
C ASN A 321 -12.32 -3.50 6.99
N VAL A 322 -11.65 -3.31 5.84
CA VAL A 322 -10.77 -4.35 5.27
C VAL A 322 -9.43 -4.47 6.02
N TYR A 323 -8.99 -3.42 6.72
CA TYR A 323 -7.78 -3.45 7.55
C TYR A 323 -7.94 -4.34 8.80
N GLU A 324 -9.16 -4.58 9.29
CA GLU A 324 -9.41 -5.53 10.40
C GLU A 324 -8.92 -6.96 10.08
N ASP A 325 -9.01 -7.36 8.81
CA ASP A 325 -8.55 -8.66 8.28
C ASP A 325 -7.10 -8.61 7.73
N TRP A 326 -6.38 -7.49 7.89
CA TRP A 326 -5.01 -7.34 7.40
C TRP A 326 -4.00 -8.07 8.30
N VAL A 327 -3.04 -8.74 7.67
CA VAL A 327 -2.05 -9.60 8.34
C VAL A 327 -0.69 -9.34 7.73
N PHE A 328 0.25 -8.79 8.51
CA PHE A 328 1.58 -8.40 8.02
C PHE A 328 2.36 -9.56 7.38
N THR A 329 2.36 -10.72 8.04
CA THR A 329 3.10 -11.91 7.58
C THR A 329 2.55 -12.49 6.27
N GLU A 330 1.29 -12.22 5.93
CA GLU A 330 0.66 -12.63 4.68
C GLU A 330 0.85 -11.61 3.55
N GLN A 331 1.48 -10.46 3.80
CA GLN A 331 1.83 -9.49 2.74
C GLN A 331 3.09 -9.91 1.95
N GLY A 332 3.85 -10.87 2.47
CA GLY A 332 4.93 -11.50 1.71
C GLY A 332 4.38 -12.36 0.57
N LEU A 333 4.89 -12.17 -0.65
CA LEU A 333 4.32 -12.78 -1.85
C LEU A 333 4.12 -14.32 -1.75
N PRO A 334 5.07 -15.11 -1.21
CA PRO A 334 4.85 -16.54 -1.03
C PRO A 334 3.60 -16.89 -0.20
N ASN A 335 3.40 -16.17 0.91
CA ASN A 335 2.31 -16.41 1.84
C ASN A 335 0.96 -15.95 1.26
N ASP A 336 0.93 -14.82 0.53
CA ASP A 336 -0.25 -14.39 -0.23
C ASP A 336 -0.70 -15.44 -1.27
N LEU A 337 0.25 -15.96 -2.07
CA LEU A 337 -0.05 -16.96 -3.10
C LEU A 337 -0.61 -18.27 -2.51
N ILE A 338 -0.06 -18.72 -1.38
CA ILE A 338 -0.62 -19.87 -0.63
C ILE A 338 -2.00 -19.53 -0.04
N LYS A 339 -2.16 -18.38 0.63
CA LYS A 339 -3.42 -17.94 1.27
C LYS A 339 -4.57 -17.87 0.26
N ARG A 340 -4.30 -17.37 -0.96
CA ARG A 340 -5.27 -17.31 -2.06
C ARG A 340 -5.49 -18.67 -2.75
N GLY A 341 -4.72 -19.70 -2.38
CA GLY A 341 -4.80 -21.04 -2.96
C GLY A 341 -4.35 -21.12 -4.41
N VAL A 342 -3.58 -20.13 -4.89
CA VAL A 342 -3.08 -20.05 -6.27
C VAL A 342 -1.64 -20.60 -6.41
N ALA A 343 -0.99 -20.91 -5.29
CA ALA A 343 0.23 -21.71 -5.22
C ALA A 343 0.13 -22.75 -4.08
N VAL A 344 1.05 -23.71 -4.08
CA VAL A 344 1.28 -24.64 -2.97
C VAL A 344 2.76 -24.74 -2.67
N GLU A 345 3.10 -25.06 -1.42
CA GLU A 345 4.47 -25.41 -1.03
C GLU A 345 4.98 -26.59 -1.84
N ASP A 346 6.17 -26.44 -2.42
CA ASP A 346 6.87 -27.48 -3.15
C ASP A 346 8.39 -27.24 -3.01
N PRO A 347 9.06 -27.95 -2.08
CA PRO A 347 10.50 -27.84 -1.88
C PRO A 347 11.36 -28.23 -3.09
N THR A 348 10.77 -28.80 -4.14
CA THR A 348 11.46 -29.15 -5.39
C THR A 348 11.30 -28.10 -6.49
N SER A 349 10.34 -27.19 -6.34
CA SER A 349 10.13 -26.08 -7.27
C SER A 349 11.03 -24.88 -6.94
N PRO A 350 11.37 -24.02 -7.92
CA PRO A 350 12.00 -22.73 -7.67
C PRO A 350 11.25 -21.94 -6.59
N HIS A 351 11.99 -21.22 -5.76
CA HIS A 351 11.45 -20.41 -4.64
C HIS A 351 10.64 -21.20 -3.58
N GLY A 352 10.66 -22.55 -3.63
CA GLY A 352 9.92 -23.42 -2.70
C GLY A 352 8.41 -23.48 -2.95
N LEU A 353 7.94 -22.97 -4.10
CA LEU A 353 6.53 -22.85 -4.43
C LEU A 353 6.24 -23.35 -5.84
N ARG A 354 5.10 -24.04 -5.99
CA ARG A 354 4.54 -24.37 -7.29
C ARG A 354 3.23 -23.61 -7.49
N LEU A 355 3.21 -22.75 -8.51
CA LEU A 355 1.99 -22.06 -8.95
C LEU A 355 0.97 -23.08 -9.48
N LEU A 356 -0.32 -22.82 -9.25
CA LEU A 356 -1.43 -23.61 -9.80
C LEU A 356 -2.00 -23.00 -11.09
N ILE A 357 -1.61 -21.77 -11.41
CA ILE A 357 -1.74 -21.15 -12.73
C ILE A 357 -0.30 -21.00 -13.21
N GLU A 358 0.12 -21.81 -14.18
CA GLU A 358 1.54 -21.89 -14.59
C GLU A 358 2.03 -20.57 -15.20
N ASP A 359 1.23 -19.97 -16.10
CA ASP A 359 1.47 -18.63 -16.65
C ASP A 359 0.66 -17.58 -15.89
N TYR A 360 1.13 -17.23 -14.68
CA TYR A 360 0.59 -16.14 -13.85
C TYR A 360 1.67 -15.05 -13.74
N PRO A 361 1.70 -14.06 -14.66
CA PRO A 361 2.83 -13.14 -14.80
C PRO A 361 3.20 -12.38 -13.52
N TYR A 362 2.22 -11.83 -12.78
CA TYR A 362 2.50 -11.15 -11.51
C TYR A 362 3.16 -12.07 -10.47
N ALA A 363 2.69 -13.33 -10.38
CA ALA A 363 3.23 -14.28 -9.40
C ALA A 363 4.62 -14.79 -9.81
N ALA A 364 4.81 -15.11 -11.09
CA ALA A 364 6.08 -15.59 -11.64
C ALA A 364 7.18 -14.52 -11.54
N ASP A 365 6.96 -13.34 -12.12
CA ASP A 365 7.93 -12.23 -12.07
C ASP A 365 8.13 -11.74 -10.63
N GLY A 366 7.05 -11.71 -9.84
CA GLY A 366 7.09 -11.30 -8.44
C GLY A 366 7.96 -12.21 -7.57
N LEU A 367 7.94 -13.53 -7.80
CA LEU A 367 8.74 -14.49 -7.02
C LEU A 367 10.25 -14.32 -7.27
N GLU A 368 10.66 -14.01 -8.50
CA GLU A 368 12.06 -13.67 -8.81
C GLU A 368 12.52 -12.40 -8.07
N ILE A 369 11.69 -11.36 -8.05
CA ILE A 369 11.99 -10.11 -7.34
C ILE A 369 11.99 -10.33 -5.81
N TRP A 370 11.04 -11.10 -5.29
CA TRP A 370 10.98 -11.50 -3.88
C TRP A 370 12.25 -12.24 -3.45
N ALA A 371 12.68 -13.23 -4.24
CA ALA A 371 13.89 -14.00 -3.96
C ALA A 371 15.15 -13.12 -3.97
N ALA A 372 15.26 -12.18 -4.92
CA ALA A 372 16.36 -11.22 -4.98
C ALA A 372 16.38 -10.29 -3.75
N ILE A 373 15.22 -9.77 -3.32
CA ILE A 373 15.09 -8.96 -2.09
C ILE A 373 15.51 -9.79 -0.86
N LYS A 374 14.96 -11.00 -0.71
CA LYS A 374 15.23 -11.87 0.44
C LYS A 374 16.71 -12.24 0.54
N SER A 375 17.34 -12.61 -0.57
CA SER A 375 18.78 -12.92 -0.61
C SER A 375 19.65 -11.73 -0.23
N TRP A 376 19.30 -10.52 -0.68
CA TRP A 376 19.99 -9.29 -0.30
C TRP A 376 19.84 -8.99 1.20
N VAL A 377 18.63 -9.09 1.73
CA VAL A 377 18.33 -8.86 3.15
C VAL A 377 19.05 -9.88 4.03
N GLU A 378 19.05 -11.17 3.66
CA GLU A 378 19.74 -12.23 4.38
C GLU A 378 21.25 -12.01 4.43
N GLU A 379 21.89 -11.68 3.30
CA GLU A 379 23.33 -11.35 3.26
C GLU A 379 23.63 -10.10 4.10
N TYR A 380 22.82 -9.03 3.96
CA TYR A 380 23.01 -7.77 4.70
C TYR A 380 22.85 -7.95 6.21
N VAL A 381 21.77 -8.59 6.67
CA VAL A 381 21.51 -8.84 8.10
C VAL A 381 22.64 -9.70 8.70
N SER A 382 23.08 -10.73 7.97
CA SER A 382 24.19 -11.62 8.38
C SER A 382 25.53 -10.91 8.51
N VAL A 383 25.73 -9.72 7.93
CA VAL A 383 26.94 -8.90 8.17
C VAL A 383 26.97 -8.37 9.61
N TYR A 384 25.83 -7.99 10.19
CA TYR A 384 25.75 -7.31 11.49
C TYR A 384 25.30 -8.23 12.63
N TYR A 385 24.26 -9.03 12.42
CA TYR A 385 23.72 -9.95 13.42
C TYR A 385 24.26 -11.36 13.16
N LYS A 386 24.99 -11.94 14.12
CA LYS A 386 25.64 -13.26 13.99
C LYS A 386 24.84 -14.37 14.66
N SER A 387 23.88 -14.00 15.49
CA SER A 387 23.03 -14.88 16.28
C SER A 387 21.71 -14.18 16.64
N ASP A 388 20.69 -14.97 16.96
CA ASP A 388 19.42 -14.47 17.49
C ASP A 388 19.62 -13.63 18.76
N ALA A 389 20.65 -13.94 19.55
CA ALA A 389 21.00 -13.16 20.74
C ALA A 389 21.41 -11.72 20.42
N ASP A 390 22.01 -11.46 19.25
CA ASP A 390 22.35 -10.10 18.81
C ASP A 390 21.09 -9.29 18.47
N VAL A 391 20.09 -9.93 17.85
CA VAL A 391 18.78 -9.33 17.53
C VAL A 391 18.00 -9.03 18.81
N ALA A 392 17.95 -9.97 19.74
CA ALA A 392 17.24 -9.81 21.02
C ALA A 392 17.88 -8.74 21.94
N GLN A 393 19.19 -8.50 21.83
CA GLN A 393 19.91 -7.50 22.63
C GLN A 393 19.95 -6.10 22.01
N ASP A 394 19.55 -5.94 20.74
CA ASP A 394 19.52 -4.65 20.06
C ASP A 394 18.35 -3.79 20.52
N PHE A 395 18.58 -2.96 21.55
CA PHE A 395 17.53 -2.15 22.16
C PHE A 395 16.93 -1.08 21.21
N GLU A 396 17.62 -0.66 20.14
CA GLU A 396 17.03 0.23 19.14
C GLU A 396 16.04 -0.54 18.27
N LEU A 397 16.42 -1.73 17.80
CA LEU A 397 15.55 -2.63 17.05
C LEU A 397 14.33 -3.10 17.87
N GLN A 398 14.53 -3.48 19.14
CA GLN A 398 13.45 -3.86 20.07
C GLN A 398 12.53 -2.69 20.43
N ALA A 399 12.97 -1.43 20.32
CA ALA A 399 12.13 -0.26 20.52
C ALA A 399 11.36 0.11 19.25
N PHE A 400 12.02 0.05 18.09
CA PHE A 400 11.43 0.21 16.76
C PHE A 400 10.26 -0.76 16.54
N TRP A 401 10.51 -2.07 16.65
CA TRP A 401 9.49 -3.07 16.34
C TRP A 401 8.29 -2.99 17.28
N ARG A 402 8.55 -2.71 18.56
CA ARG A 402 7.50 -2.48 19.55
C ARG A 402 6.65 -1.26 19.22
N GLU A 403 7.25 -0.13 18.83
CA GLU A 403 6.46 1.06 18.47
C GLU A 403 5.66 0.83 17.17
N VAL A 404 6.21 0.10 16.19
CA VAL A 404 5.45 -0.35 15.00
C VAL A 404 4.19 -1.13 15.40
N VAL A 405 4.31 -2.10 16.30
CA VAL A 405 3.19 -3.00 16.65
C VAL A 405 2.22 -2.36 17.65
N GLU A 406 2.73 -1.78 18.74
CA GLU A 406 1.90 -1.26 19.85
C GLU A 406 1.29 0.12 19.57
N VAL A 407 1.89 0.91 18.68
CA VAL A 407 1.44 2.28 18.34
C VAL A 407 1.09 2.41 16.86
N GLY A 408 2.05 2.16 15.97
CA GLY A 408 1.91 2.38 14.53
C GLY A 408 0.79 1.56 13.86
N HIS A 409 0.65 0.31 14.29
CA HIS A 409 -0.45 -0.59 13.95
C HIS A 409 -1.24 -0.99 15.23
N GLY A 410 -1.34 -0.07 16.20
CA GLY A 410 -1.81 -0.33 17.57
C GLY A 410 -3.20 -0.98 17.69
N ASP A 411 -4.07 -0.81 16.69
CA ASP A 411 -5.38 -1.47 16.63
C ASP A 411 -5.27 -3.00 16.44
N LEU A 412 -4.19 -3.48 15.82
CA LEU A 412 -3.89 -4.90 15.58
C LEU A 412 -2.80 -5.45 16.50
N LYS A 413 -2.32 -4.70 17.50
CA LYS A 413 -1.19 -5.10 18.38
C LYS A 413 -1.37 -6.46 19.07
N ASP A 414 -2.62 -6.82 19.37
CA ASP A 414 -2.99 -8.03 20.11
C ASP A 414 -3.02 -9.28 19.20
N ALA A 415 -2.79 -9.11 17.90
CA ALA A 415 -2.79 -10.20 16.93
C ALA A 415 -1.59 -11.16 17.13
N THR A 416 -1.88 -12.46 17.05
CA THR A 416 -0.87 -13.51 17.34
C THR A 416 0.18 -13.68 16.25
N TRP A 417 -0.08 -13.20 15.03
CA TRP A 417 0.79 -13.34 13.86
C TRP A 417 1.95 -12.34 13.82
N TRP A 418 2.00 -11.33 14.69
CA TRP A 418 3.16 -10.44 14.78
C TRP A 418 4.41 -11.21 15.23
N PHE A 419 5.49 -11.08 14.44
CA PHE A 419 6.82 -11.50 14.83
C PHE A 419 7.20 -10.93 16.21
N LYS A 420 7.92 -11.71 17.01
CA LYS A 420 8.45 -11.27 18.31
C LYS A 420 9.78 -10.55 18.16
N MET A 421 10.39 -10.58 16.97
CA MET A 421 11.65 -9.89 16.64
C MET A 421 12.78 -10.32 17.57
N GLN A 422 12.87 -11.63 17.85
CA GLN A 422 13.90 -12.21 18.72
C GLN A 422 14.96 -13.00 17.93
N THR A 423 14.73 -13.25 16.64
CA THR A 423 15.60 -14.09 15.80
C THR A 423 16.03 -13.37 14.51
N CYS A 424 17.17 -13.79 13.95
CA CYS A 424 17.63 -13.32 12.65
C CYS A 424 16.59 -13.62 11.54
N THR A 425 15.93 -14.78 11.61
CA THR A 425 14.89 -15.18 10.64
C THR A 425 13.70 -14.21 10.65
N GLU A 426 13.18 -13.84 11.83
CA GLU A 426 12.09 -12.85 11.95
C GLU A 426 12.50 -11.47 11.41
N LEU A 427 13.73 -11.03 11.70
CA LEU A 427 14.26 -9.76 11.19
C LEU A 427 14.39 -9.76 9.67
N ILE A 428 14.90 -10.85 9.08
CA ILE A 428 15.03 -11.03 7.63
C ILE A 428 13.65 -11.03 6.97
N GLU A 429 12.68 -11.80 7.48
CA GLU A 429 11.33 -11.84 6.93
C GLU A 429 10.63 -10.48 7.04
N ALA A 430 10.68 -9.82 8.20
CA ALA A 430 10.06 -8.50 8.37
C ALA A 430 10.65 -7.44 7.44
N CYS A 431 11.98 -7.40 7.27
CA CYS A 431 12.63 -6.49 6.32
C CYS A 431 12.29 -6.85 4.87
N THR A 432 12.24 -8.14 4.53
CA THR A 432 11.88 -8.62 3.18
C THR A 432 10.44 -8.22 2.82
N ILE A 433 9.48 -8.44 3.72
CA ILE A 433 8.07 -8.05 3.55
C ILE A 433 7.97 -6.54 3.34
N LEU A 434 8.62 -5.73 4.19
CA LEU A 434 8.51 -4.27 4.11
C LEU A 434 9.14 -3.71 2.84
N ILE A 435 10.30 -4.23 2.42
CA ILE A 435 10.95 -3.84 1.16
C ILE A 435 10.10 -4.27 -0.04
N TRP A 436 9.50 -5.47 0.00
CA TRP A 436 8.57 -5.95 -1.03
C TRP A 436 7.35 -5.03 -1.19
N ILE A 437 6.69 -4.67 -0.08
CA ILE A 437 5.53 -3.77 -0.07
C ILE A 437 5.92 -2.40 -0.68
N ALA A 438 6.98 -1.80 -0.18
CA ALA A 438 7.42 -0.46 -0.55
C ALA A 438 8.11 -0.36 -1.93
N SER A 439 8.29 -1.48 -2.64
CA SER A 439 8.88 -1.49 -3.98
C SER A 439 8.04 -2.26 -5.00
N ALA A 440 8.14 -3.58 -5.04
CA ALA A 440 7.58 -4.42 -6.09
C ALA A 440 6.05 -4.50 -6.04
N LEU A 441 5.45 -4.62 -4.84
CA LEU A 441 4.00 -4.63 -4.68
C LEU A 441 3.40 -3.28 -5.11
N HIS A 442 3.92 -2.17 -4.57
CA HIS A 442 3.52 -0.82 -4.98
C HIS A 442 3.67 -0.64 -6.49
N ALA A 443 4.81 -1.01 -7.08
CA ALA A 443 5.04 -0.88 -8.50
C ALA A 443 3.99 -1.63 -9.35
N ALA A 444 3.65 -2.87 -8.97
CA ALA A 444 2.67 -3.69 -9.66
C ALA A 444 1.27 -3.06 -9.65
N VAL A 445 0.80 -2.53 -8.52
CA VAL A 445 -0.54 -1.93 -8.39
C VAL A 445 -0.61 -0.46 -8.82
N ASN A 446 0.51 0.27 -8.82
CA ASN A 446 0.57 1.70 -9.13
C ASN A 446 0.79 1.97 -10.63
N PHE A 447 1.83 1.40 -11.25
CA PHE A 447 2.24 1.84 -12.60
C PHE A 447 1.31 1.36 -13.71
N GLY A 448 0.49 0.33 -13.45
CA GLY A 448 -0.57 -0.15 -14.35
C GLY A 448 -1.82 0.74 -14.44
N GLN A 449 -2.02 1.70 -13.52
CA GLN A 449 -3.24 2.53 -13.43
C GLN A 449 -3.62 3.21 -14.75
N TYR A 450 -2.70 3.94 -15.38
CA TYR A 450 -2.98 4.62 -16.65
C TYR A 450 -2.87 3.72 -17.89
N PRO A 451 -1.91 2.77 -17.98
CA PRO A 451 -1.90 1.78 -19.06
C PRO A 451 -3.22 1.03 -19.25
N TYR A 452 -3.84 0.54 -18.17
CA TYR A 452 -5.11 -0.19 -18.22
C TYR A 452 -6.34 0.71 -18.07
N GLY A 453 -6.33 1.64 -17.11
CA GLY A 453 -7.46 2.52 -16.79
C GLY A 453 -7.48 3.86 -17.51
N GLY A 454 -6.51 4.15 -18.37
CA GLY A 454 -6.52 5.31 -19.26
C GLY A 454 -7.68 5.28 -20.28
N TYR A 455 -8.32 4.12 -20.47
CA TYR A 455 -9.56 3.96 -21.20
C TYR A 455 -10.69 3.55 -20.24
N ILE A 456 -11.61 4.48 -19.96
CA ILE A 456 -12.59 4.35 -18.88
C ILE A 456 -13.59 3.19 -19.03
N LEU A 457 -13.78 2.66 -20.24
CA LEU A 457 -14.64 1.48 -20.43
C LEU A 457 -13.96 0.18 -19.99
N ASN A 458 -12.62 0.14 -20.03
CA ASN A 458 -11.84 -1.00 -19.55
C ASN A 458 -11.75 -1.03 -18.02
N ARG A 459 -11.58 0.14 -17.37
CA ARG A 459 -11.55 0.27 -15.90
C ARG A 459 -12.55 1.31 -15.41
N PRO A 460 -13.87 1.06 -15.50
CA PRO A 460 -14.88 1.97 -14.96
C PRO A 460 -14.75 2.08 -13.43
N THR A 461 -14.65 3.30 -12.91
CA THR A 461 -14.54 3.56 -11.46
C THR A 461 -15.88 3.64 -10.74
N LYS A 462 -16.99 3.76 -11.50
CA LYS A 462 -18.33 4.06 -10.95
C LYS A 462 -19.45 3.55 -11.84
N SER A 463 -20.34 2.72 -11.28
CA SER A 463 -21.66 2.43 -11.83
C SER A 463 -22.67 3.50 -11.37
N ARG A 464 -23.73 3.74 -12.15
CA ARG A 464 -24.72 4.83 -11.89
C ARG A 464 -26.18 4.37 -11.86
N ARG A 465 -26.43 3.10 -12.13
CA ARG A 465 -27.73 2.41 -12.07
C ARG A 465 -27.47 0.92 -11.85
N TYR A 466 -28.52 0.16 -11.55
CA TYR A 466 -28.49 -1.31 -11.55
C TYR A 466 -28.67 -1.87 -12.97
N MET A 467 -28.54 -3.19 -13.13
CA MET A 467 -28.88 -3.88 -14.37
C MET A 467 -30.35 -3.59 -14.74
N PRO A 468 -30.68 -3.23 -15.99
CA PRO A 468 -32.05 -2.95 -16.38
C PRO A 468 -32.91 -4.22 -16.38
N GLU A 469 -34.15 -4.09 -15.93
CA GLU A 469 -35.11 -5.21 -15.93
C GLU A 469 -35.55 -5.57 -17.36
N LYS A 470 -35.69 -6.89 -17.62
CA LYS A 470 -36.15 -7.41 -18.92
C LYS A 470 -37.55 -6.87 -19.25
N GLY A 471 -37.69 -6.21 -20.39
CA GLY A 471 -38.96 -5.62 -20.85
C GLY A 471 -39.16 -4.15 -20.45
N SER A 472 -38.23 -3.55 -19.70
CA SER A 472 -38.19 -2.09 -19.52
C SER A 472 -37.85 -1.37 -20.82
N THR A 473 -38.24 -0.10 -20.96
CA THR A 473 -37.87 0.74 -22.12
C THR A 473 -36.35 0.95 -22.25
N GLU A 474 -35.58 0.73 -21.19
CA GLU A 474 -34.10 0.76 -21.24
C GLU A 474 -33.48 -0.53 -21.81
N SER A 475 -34.23 -1.64 -21.84
CA SER A 475 -33.76 -2.92 -22.40
C SER A 475 -33.88 -3.01 -23.93
N GLY A 476 -34.57 -2.05 -24.56
CA GLY A 476 -34.82 -2.03 -26.00
C GLY A 476 -34.32 -0.76 -26.69
N GLY A 477 -33.07 -0.79 -27.18
CA GLY A 477 -32.59 0.20 -28.16
C GLY A 477 -31.39 1.03 -27.73
N ALA A 478 -30.19 0.45 -27.84
CA ALA A 478 -28.94 1.20 -27.94
C ALA A 478 -27.92 0.41 -28.77
N THR A 479 -28.06 0.41 -30.09
CA THR A 479 -26.91 0.19 -30.97
C THR A 479 -25.94 1.37 -30.75
N PRO A 480 -24.70 1.14 -30.28
CA PRO A 480 -23.75 2.22 -30.11
C PRO A 480 -23.28 2.69 -31.49
N ASP A 481 -23.70 3.88 -31.90
CA ASP A 481 -23.19 4.51 -33.12
C ASP A 481 -21.75 5.01 -32.85
N LEU A 482 -20.77 4.17 -33.19
CA LEU A 482 -19.35 4.37 -32.87
C LEU A 482 -18.66 5.39 -33.81
N THR A 483 -19.35 6.45 -34.22
CA THR A 483 -18.77 7.56 -34.99
C THR A 483 -19.23 8.96 -34.56
N SER A 484 -18.59 9.50 -33.51
CA SER A 484 -18.39 10.95 -33.31
C SER A 484 -17.19 11.22 -32.40
#